data_AF-A0A397E4T6-F1
#
_entry.id   AF-A0A397E4T6-F1
#
_cell.length_a   1.000
_cell.length_b   1.000
_cell.length_c   1.000
_cell.angle_alpha   90.00
_cell.angle_beta   90.00
_cell.angle_gamma   90.00
#
_symmetry.space_group_name_H-M   'P 1'
#
loop_
_entity.id
_entity.type
_entity.pdbx_description
1 polymer ?
#
loop_
_entity_poly.entity_id
_entity_poly.type
_entity_poly.pdbx_seq_one_letter_code
_entity_poly.pdbx_strand_id
1 'polypeptide(L)'
;MQPSSFLLASFLVVLSVTSGASAQTCSAQGKNVTATGFVMDNYCIDLGKLMDNPTVKTLEGPEVHSIHCLVDLKPCVDSLYTLLAPPENGSKLYTVKYQLGAAGSALAKNYAENARLLGGKKGFTATVTGVDDGTPELKCVELSKTVEVDGKPLTLSSVSPVASTAAPDATTVATPTTTAQSSVSPLSMSGVSIIVGVMTAAFTL
;
A
#
# COMPACT_ATOMS: atom_id res chain seq x y z
N MET A 1 -8.38 19.72 79.30
CA MET A 1 -9.20 20.16 78.16
C MET A 1 -8.26 20.64 77.05
N GLN A 2 -8.20 19.90 75.93
CA GLN A 2 -7.86 20.29 74.53
C GLN A 2 -6.52 21.01 74.21
N PRO A 3 -5.93 20.87 73.00
CA PRO A 3 -5.90 19.77 72.02
C PRO A 3 -4.48 19.32 71.63
N SER A 4 -4.42 18.11 71.06
CA SER A 4 -3.32 17.54 70.31
C SER A 4 -3.18 18.16 68.91
N SER A 5 -1.97 18.54 68.54
CA SER A 5 -1.60 18.97 67.18
C SER A 5 -1.30 17.75 66.30
N PHE A 6 -2.15 17.48 65.31
CA PHE A 6 -1.88 16.52 64.23
C PHE A 6 -1.14 17.24 63.10
N LEU A 7 0.13 16.91 62.89
CA LEU A 7 0.89 17.30 61.71
C LEU A 7 0.59 16.31 60.57
N LEU A 8 -0.21 16.76 59.59
CA LEU A 8 -0.43 16.08 58.32
C LEU A 8 0.78 16.33 57.41
N ALA A 9 1.65 15.32 57.26
CA ALA A 9 2.67 15.32 56.21
C ALA A 9 2.03 14.81 54.91
N SER A 10 1.65 15.73 54.02
CA SER A 10 1.25 15.42 52.64
C SER A 10 2.46 14.92 51.85
N PHE A 11 2.53 13.62 51.61
CA PHE A 11 3.45 13.01 50.66
C PHE A 11 2.90 13.20 49.23
N LEU A 12 3.43 14.19 48.50
CA LEU A 12 3.20 14.36 47.07
C LEU A 12 4.11 13.37 46.31
N VAL A 13 3.54 12.26 45.86
CA VAL A 13 4.22 11.32 44.96
C VAL A 13 4.17 11.90 43.54
N VAL A 14 5.32 12.37 43.03
CA VAL A 14 5.48 12.80 41.64
C VAL A 14 5.71 11.56 40.78
N LEU A 15 4.67 11.11 40.06
CA LEU A 15 4.81 10.09 39.02
C LEU A 15 5.46 10.72 37.78
N SER A 16 6.78 10.60 37.69
CA SER A 16 7.54 10.93 36.48
C SER A 16 7.22 9.89 35.40
N VAL A 17 6.30 10.21 34.50
CA VAL A 17 6.04 9.39 33.31
C VAL A 17 7.20 9.62 32.34
N THR A 18 8.22 8.76 32.39
CA THR A 18 9.29 8.77 31.39
C THR A 18 8.74 8.15 30.12
N SER A 19 8.34 8.99 29.16
CA SER A 19 8.01 8.58 27.80
C SER A 19 9.29 8.14 27.08
N GLY A 20 9.71 6.90 27.33
CA GLY A 20 10.73 6.25 26.51
C GLY A 20 10.13 5.92 25.15
N ALA A 21 10.66 6.50 24.09
CA ALA A 21 10.39 6.05 22.72
C ALA A 21 10.95 4.63 22.59
N SER A 22 10.08 3.63 22.75
CA SER A 22 10.43 2.25 22.42
C SER A 22 10.61 2.14 20.92
N ALA A 23 11.86 2.02 20.47
CA ALA A 23 12.17 1.53 19.14
C ALA A 23 11.43 0.20 18.98
N GLN A 24 10.51 0.13 18.03
CA GLN A 24 9.74 -1.08 17.78
C GLN A 24 10.71 -2.14 17.27
N THR A 25 11.18 -3.00 18.17
CA THR A 25 12.16 -4.04 17.83
C THR A 25 11.48 -5.05 16.93
N CYS A 26 11.84 -5.05 15.66
CA CYS A 26 11.39 -6.07 14.74
C CYS A 26 11.98 -7.43 15.13
N SER A 27 11.14 -8.45 15.26
CA SER A 27 11.51 -9.79 15.75
C SER A 27 11.72 -10.82 14.63
N ALA A 28 11.89 -10.39 13.38
CA ALA A 28 12.12 -11.32 12.28
C ALA A 28 13.51 -11.96 12.38
N GLN A 29 13.60 -13.23 11.98
CA GLN A 29 14.86 -13.97 11.94
C GLN A 29 15.35 -14.03 10.49
N GLY A 30 16.63 -13.76 10.26
CA GLY A 30 17.19 -13.76 8.91
C GLY A 30 18.49 -12.98 8.83
N LYS A 31 18.93 -12.71 7.60
CA LYS A 31 20.12 -11.88 7.33
C LYS A 31 19.71 -10.42 7.24
N ASN A 32 20.41 -9.54 7.95
CA ASN A 32 20.26 -8.10 7.71
C ASN A 32 20.84 -7.76 6.33
N VAL A 33 20.04 -7.12 5.50
CA VAL A 33 20.43 -6.72 4.14
C VAL A 33 20.14 -5.24 3.93
N THR A 34 20.94 -4.61 3.07
CA THR A 34 20.70 -3.27 2.55
C THR A 34 20.74 -3.34 1.03
N ALA A 35 19.74 -2.78 0.38
CA ALA A 35 19.62 -2.78 -1.07
C ALA A 35 19.11 -1.42 -1.57
N THR A 36 19.59 -1.00 -2.74
CA THR A 36 19.13 0.21 -3.42
C THR A 36 18.51 -0.17 -4.75
N GLY A 37 17.39 0.46 -5.08
CA GLY A 37 16.67 0.19 -6.31
C GLY A 37 15.45 1.07 -6.50
N PHE A 38 14.84 0.97 -7.67
CA PHE A 38 13.55 1.63 -7.92
C PHE A 38 12.46 0.97 -7.09
N VAL A 39 11.62 1.80 -6.45
CA VAL A 39 10.38 1.32 -5.85
C VAL A 39 9.26 1.43 -6.87
N MET A 40 8.56 0.33 -7.07
CA MET A 40 7.50 0.23 -8.07
C MET A 40 6.33 -0.59 -7.53
N ASP A 41 5.11 -0.21 -7.91
CA ASP A 41 3.91 -0.95 -7.53
C ASP A 41 3.72 -2.24 -8.33
N ASN A 42 3.13 -3.24 -7.68
CA ASN A 42 2.87 -4.53 -8.30
C ASN A 42 1.88 -4.40 -9.48
N TYR A 43 0.92 -3.47 -9.41
CA TYR A 43 -0.07 -3.31 -10.48
C TYR A 43 0.57 -2.92 -11.82
N CYS A 44 1.44 -1.91 -11.85
CA CYS A 44 2.16 -1.55 -13.07
C CYS A 44 3.04 -2.71 -13.55
N ILE A 45 3.72 -3.42 -12.64
CA ILE A 45 4.53 -4.60 -12.99
C ILE A 45 3.67 -5.67 -13.67
N ASP A 46 2.53 -6.03 -13.07
CA ASP A 46 1.60 -7.04 -13.58
C ASP A 46 0.95 -6.63 -14.90
N LEU A 47 0.69 -5.33 -15.09
CA LEU A 47 0.19 -4.77 -16.35
C LEU A 47 1.24 -4.84 -17.48
N GLY A 48 2.53 -4.95 -17.14
CA GLY A 48 3.66 -4.98 -18.07
C GLY A 48 3.99 -3.63 -18.72
N LYS A 49 3.23 -2.59 -18.41
CA LYS A 49 3.42 -1.20 -18.86
C LYS A 49 3.02 -0.21 -17.77
N LEU A 50 3.54 1.00 -17.83
CA LEU A 50 3.14 2.05 -16.88
C LEU A 50 1.68 2.44 -17.13
N MET A 51 0.89 2.54 -16.06
CA MET A 51 -0.52 2.88 -16.13
C MET A 51 -0.76 4.26 -16.78
N ASP A 52 0.05 5.25 -16.40
CA ASP A 52 -0.04 6.63 -16.88
C ASP A 52 0.81 6.91 -18.13
N ASN A 53 1.71 6.00 -18.49
CA ASN A 53 2.50 6.05 -19.71
C ASN A 53 2.60 4.65 -20.38
N PRO A 54 1.53 4.20 -21.06
CA PRO A 54 1.43 2.84 -21.55
C PRO A 54 2.38 2.50 -22.71
N THR A 55 3.17 3.46 -23.20
CA THR A 55 4.21 3.22 -24.21
C THR A 55 5.51 2.67 -23.62
N VAL A 56 5.66 2.74 -22.29
CA VAL A 56 6.85 2.29 -21.58
C VAL A 56 6.56 0.99 -20.85
N LYS A 57 7.42 -0.01 -21.07
CA LYS A 57 7.39 -1.27 -20.31
C LYS A 57 8.02 -1.08 -18.95
N THR A 58 7.40 -1.64 -17.93
CA THR A 58 7.71 -1.37 -16.51
C THR A 58 9.12 -1.75 -16.12
N LEU A 59 9.50 -2.99 -16.38
CA LEU A 59 10.82 -3.52 -16.04
C LEU A 59 11.93 -3.07 -17.02
N GLU A 60 11.62 -2.31 -18.07
CA GLU A 60 12.62 -1.71 -18.97
C GLU A 60 12.89 -0.23 -18.65
N GLY A 61 11.88 0.50 -18.15
CA GLY A 61 11.96 1.95 -17.89
C GLY A 61 11.40 2.38 -16.53
N PRO A 62 11.85 1.81 -15.40
CA PRO A 62 11.35 2.21 -14.08
C PRO A 62 11.69 3.67 -13.72
N GLU A 63 12.70 4.28 -14.35
CA GLU A 63 13.11 5.67 -14.14
C GLU A 63 12.07 6.69 -14.64
N VAL A 64 11.13 6.26 -15.47
CA VAL A 64 10.00 7.10 -15.91
C VAL A 64 8.68 6.77 -15.24
N HIS A 65 8.69 5.86 -14.26
CA HIS A 65 7.54 5.60 -13.42
C HIS A 65 7.19 6.84 -12.59
N SER A 66 5.99 7.38 -12.80
CA SER A 66 5.56 8.60 -12.14
C SER A 66 5.30 8.38 -10.65
N ILE A 67 5.66 9.37 -9.85
CA ILE A 67 5.29 9.40 -8.43
C ILE A 67 3.76 9.41 -8.27
N HIS A 68 3.00 9.94 -9.23
CA HIS A 68 1.53 9.90 -9.22
C HIS A 68 0.99 8.48 -9.01
N CYS A 69 1.57 7.47 -9.68
CA CYS A 69 1.20 6.07 -9.51
C CYS A 69 1.53 5.56 -8.10
N LEU A 70 2.63 6.02 -7.50
CA LEU A 70 3.07 5.63 -6.15
C LEU A 70 2.27 6.29 -5.01
N VAL A 71 1.40 7.26 -5.28
CA VAL A 71 0.77 8.03 -4.19
C VAL A 71 -0.72 8.30 -4.38
N ASP A 72 -1.22 8.44 -5.61
CA ASP A 72 -2.60 8.87 -5.90
C ASP A 72 -3.45 7.77 -6.52
N LEU A 73 -2.87 6.94 -7.40
CA LEU A 73 -3.65 5.93 -8.12
C LEU A 73 -3.93 4.73 -7.23
N LYS A 74 -5.19 4.62 -6.81
CA LYS A 74 -5.65 3.57 -5.90
C LYS A 74 -5.24 2.14 -6.32
N PRO A 75 -5.36 1.72 -7.60
CA PRO A 75 -4.90 0.38 -8.00
C PRO A 75 -3.41 0.15 -7.75
N CYS A 76 -2.57 1.15 -8.04
CA CYS A 76 -1.13 1.09 -7.83
C CYS A 76 -0.80 1.06 -6.33
N VAL A 77 -1.39 1.97 -5.55
CA VAL A 77 -1.18 2.06 -4.09
C VAL A 77 -1.65 0.78 -3.38
N ASP A 78 -2.85 0.29 -3.70
CA ASP A 78 -3.44 -0.88 -3.05
C ASP A 78 -2.69 -2.18 -3.41
N SER A 79 -1.99 -2.21 -4.54
CA SER A 79 -1.21 -3.38 -4.97
C SER A 79 0.10 -3.58 -4.19
N LEU A 80 0.45 -2.64 -3.30
CA LEU A 80 1.73 -2.62 -2.57
C LEU A 80 2.94 -2.53 -3.50
N TYR A 81 4.12 -2.30 -2.89
CA TYR A 81 5.34 -1.95 -3.61
C TYR A 81 6.41 -3.01 -3.50
N THR A 82 7.30 -2.95 -4.47
CA THR A 82 8.47 -3.82 -4.62
C THR A 82 9.72 -2.97 -4.75
N LEU A 83 10.86 -3.52 -4.35
CA LEU A 83 12.17 -2.97 -4.66
C LEU A 83 12.74 -3.75 -5.85
N LEU A 84 13.10 -3.03 -6.91
CA LEU A 84 13.69 -3.62 -8.10
C LEU A 84 15.23 -3.70 -7.99
N ALA A 85 15.81 -4.81 -8.43
CA ALA A 85 17.24 -4.94 -8.68
C ALA A 85 17.57 -4.48 -10.10
N PRO A 86 18.76 -3.90 -10.32
CA PRO A 86 19.22 -3.54 -11.65
C PRO A 86 19.35 -4.78 -12.55
N PRO A 87 19.29 -4.62 -13.89
CA PRO A 87 19.48 -5.73 -14.81
C PRO A 87 20.84 -6.42 -14.61
N GLU A 88 20.84 -7.75 -14.64
CA GLU A 88 22.05 -8.58 -14.57
C GLU A 88 22.28 -9.34 -15.88
N ASN A 89 23.50 -9.87 -16.06
CA ASN A 89 23.86 -10.78 -17.16
C ASN A 89 23.55 -10.27 -18.58
N GLY A 90 23.71 -8.96 -18.81
CA GLY A 90 23.46 -8.33 -20.12
C GLY A 90 21.97 -8.17 -20.45
N SER A 91 21.07 -8.47 -19.52
CA SER A 91 19.66 -8.12 -19.62
C SER A 91 19.46 -6.60 -19.62
N LYS A 92 18.34 -6.15 -20.18
CA LYS A 92 17.83 -4.78 -20.02
C LYS A 92 16.72 -4.68 -18.98
N LEU A 93 16.27 -5.83 -18.47
CA LEU A 93 15.14 -5.92 -17.56
C LEU A 93 15.60 -5.86 -16.11
N TYR A 94 15.01 -4.94 -15.37
CA TYR A 94 15.00 -4.97 -13.92
C TYR A 94 14.23 -6.20 -13.43
N THR A 95 14.58 -6.66 -12.23
CA THR A 95 13.89 -7.79 -11.59
C THR A 95 13.39 -7.38 -10.22
N VAL A 96 12.33 -8.02 -9.74
CA VAL A 96 11.87 -7.83 -8.36
C VAL A 96 12.91 -8.43 -7.43
N LYS A 97 13.49 -7.60 -6.55
CA LYS A 97 14.43 -8.05 -5.52
C LYS A 97 13.69 -8.46 -4.25
N TYR A 98 12.79 -7.59 -3.79
CA TYR A 98 12.01 -7.80 -2.57
C TYR A 98 10.61 -7.20 -2.72
N GLN A 99 9.60 -7.92 -2.22
CA GLN A 99 8.33 -7.31 -1.85
C GLN A 99 8.53 -6.51 -0.57
N LEU A 100 7.98 -5.29 -0.50
CA LEU A 100 8.11 -4.44 0.70
C LEU A 100 7.01 -4.73 1.74
N GLY A 101 6.01 -5.52 1.39
CA GLY A 101 4.86 -5.82 2.25
C GLY A 101 4.09 -4.55 2.63
N ALA A 102 3.11 -4.68 3.53
CA ALA A 102 2.27 -3.56 3.93
C ALA A 102 3.06 -2.44 4.64
N ALA A 103 3.92 -2.81 5.60
CA ALA A 103 4.68 -1.84 6.39
C ALA A 103 5.72 -1.08 5.55
N GLY A 104 6.49 -1.79 4.73
CA GLY A 104 7.48 -1.18 3.84
C GLY A 104 6.83 -0.35 2.73
N SER A 105 5.68 -0.79 2.20
CA SER A 105 4.93 0.00 1.20
C SER A 105 4.35 1.28 1.79
N ALA A 106 3.87 1.26 3.04
CA ALA A 106 3.41 2.47 3.73
C ALA A 106 4.55 3.48 3.91
N LEU A 107 5.73 3.01 4.32
CA LEU A 107 6.95 3.81 4.39
C LEU A 107 7.33 4.42 3.03
N ALA A 108 7.40 3.58 2.00
CA ALA A 108 7.76 4.02 0.66
C ALA A 108 6.76 5.01 0.06
N LYS A 109 5.45 4.81 0.28
CA LYS A 109 4.40 5.77 -0.10
C LYS A 109 4.63 7.11 0.57
N ASN A 110 4.86 7.11 1.88
CA ASN A 110 5.07 8.34 2.63
C ASN A 110 6.35 9.07 2.17
N TYR A 111 7.42 8.35 1.85
CA TYR A 111 8.62 8.95 1.27
C TYR A 111 8.37 9.51 -0.14
N ALA A 112 7.61 8.79 -0.98
CA ALA A 112 7.23 9.27 -2.31
C ALA A 112 6.35 10.54 -2.24
N GLU A 113 5.43 10.63 -1.27
CA GLU A 113 4.65 11.83 -1.00
C GLU A 113 5.53 13.02 -0.63
N ASN A 114 6.48 12.82 0.28
CA ASN A 114 7.43 13.88 0.67
C ASN A 114 8.32 14.30 -0.51
N ALA A 115 8.80 13.35 -1.31
CA ALA A 115 9.57 13.67 -2.50
C ALA A 115 8.75 14.48 -3.53
N ARG A 116 7.46 14.18 -3.68
CA ARG A 116 6.53 14.96 -4.51
C ARG A 116 6.40 16.40 -4.02
N LEU A 117 6.27 16.61 -2.70
CA LEU A 117 6.18 17.95 -2.10
C LEU A 117 7.44 18.78 -2.37
N LEU A 118 8.60 18.11 -2.51
CA LEU A 118 9.86 18.73 -2.88
C LEU A 118 10.06 18.89 -4.41
N GLY A 119 9.02 18.62 -5.21
CA GLY A 119 9.03 18.81 -6.66
C GLY A 119 9.41 17.59 -7.49
N GLY A 120 9.64 16.44 -6.84
CA GLY A 120 9.92 15.17 -7.50
C GLY A 120 8.75 14.68 -8.35
N LYS A 121 9.03 14.14 -9.54
CA LYS A 121 8.00 13.73 -10.51
C LYS A 121 8.02 12.24 -10.84
N LYS A 122 9.18 11.64 -11.09
CA LYS A 122 9.29 10.25 -11.57
C LYS A 122 10.58 9.58 -11.13
N GLY A 123 10.64 8.26 -11.30
CA GLY A 123 11.84 7.45 -11.07
C GLY A 123 12.27 7.50 -9.61
N PHE A 124 11.47 6.90 -8.74
CA PHE A 124 11.71 6.89 -7.29
C PHE A 124 12.64 5.72 -6.91
N THR A 125 13.88 6.05 -6.56
CA THR A 125 14.89 5.12 -6.05
C THR A 125 15.02 5.29 -4.55
N ALA A 126 15.03 4.18 -3.82
CA ALA A 126 15.24 4.18 -2.37
C ALA A 126 16.31 3.16 -1.97
N THR A 127 17.05 3.48 -0.91
CA THR A 127 17.87 2.51 -0.19
C THR A 127 17.06 1.96 0.98
N VAL A 128 16.86 0.65 0.97
CA VAL A 128 16.06 -0.09 1.94
C VAL A 128 16.96 -1.01 2.75
N THR A 129 16.80 -1.01 4.07
CA THR A 129 17.39 -1.99 4.98
C THR A 129 16.29 -2.86 5.56
N GLY A 130 16.57 -4.13 5.80
CA GLY A 130 15.63 -5.05 6.45
C GLY A 130 16.24 -6.41 6.73
N VAL A 131 15.38 -7.36 7.10
CA VAL A 131 15.73 -8.75 7.38
C VAL A 131 15.22 -9.63 6.24
N ASP A 132 16.16 -10.30 5.58
CA ASP A 132 15.91 -11.34 4.58
C ASP A 132 15.84 -12.70 5.29
N ASP A 133 14.63 -13.24 5.41
CA ASP A 133 14.33 -14.54 6.02
C ASP A 133 14.30 -15.69 4.99
N GLY A 134 14.72 -15.42 3.75
CA GLY A 134 14.65 -16.35 2.62
C GLY A 134 13.30 -16.36 1.90
N THR A 135 12.33 -15.53 2.32
CA THR A 135 11.09 -15.31 1.58
C THR A 135 11.20 -14.10 0.63
N PRO A 136 10.29 -13.96 -0.35
CA PRO A 136 10.31 -12.80 -1.25
C PRO A 136 10.04 -11.45 -0.56
N GLU A 137 9.45 -11.44 0.64
CA GLU A 137 9.09 -10.20 1.34
C GLU A 137 10.17 -9.83 2.37
N LEU A 138 10.73 -8.63 2.22
CA LEU A 138 11.71 -8.10 3.16
C LEU A 138 11.00 -7.74 4.48
N LYS A 139 11.51 -8.27 5.60
CA LYS A 139 10.98 -7.95 6.93
C LYS A 139 11.69 -6.74 7.52
N CYS A 140 11.09 -6.13 8.54
CA CYS A 140 11.74 -5.03 9.30
C CYS A 140 12.20 -3.86 8.41
N VAL A 141 11.39 -3.50 7.43
CA VAL A 141 11.76 -2.55 6.38
C VAL A 141 12.00 -1.17 6.97
N GLU A 142 13.17 -0.60 6.68
CA GLU A 142 13.53 0.80 6.93
C GLU A 142 14.05 1.44 5.64
N LEU A 143 13.73 2.71 5.40
CA LEU A 143 14.20 3.47 4.25
C LEU A 143 15.21 4.54 4.68
N SER A 144 16.32 4.63 3.95
CA SER A 144 17.27 5.75 4.07
C SER A 144 16.56 7.08 3.82
N LYS A 145 16.86 8.09 4.66
CA LYS A 145 16.29 9.44 4.54
C LYS A 145 16.61 10.12 3.21
N THR A 146 17.66 9.68 2.52
CA THR A 146 17.99 10.14 1.18
C THR A 146 17.45 9.15 0.16
N VAL A 147 16.56 9.65 -0.71
CA VAL A 147 16.05 8.94 -1.89
C VAL A 147 16.57 9.62 -3.15
N GLU A 148 16.46 8.98 -4.30
CA GLU A 148 16.68 9.65 -5.58
C GLU A 148 15.38 9.72 -6.38
N VAL A 149 15.07 10.90 -6.90
CA VAL A 149 13.90 11.15 -7.74
C VAL A 149 14.31 12.04 -8.89
N ASP A 150 13.78 11.79 -10.08
CA ASP A 150 14.18 12.47 -11.32
C ASP A 150 15.70 12.39 -11.58
N GLY A 151 16.34 11.30 -11.11
CA GLY A 151 17.79 11.10 -11.19
C GLY A 151 18.61 12.02 -10.27
N LYS A 152 17.99 12.61 -9.24
CA LYS A 152 18.65 13.52 -8.29
C LYS A 152 18.41 13.09 -6.85
N PRO A 153 19.42 13.17 -5.97
CA PRO A 153 19.21 12.88 -4.56
C PRO A 153 18.33 13.95 -3.90
N LEU A 154 17.36 13.50 -3.11
CA LEU A 154 16.51 14.31 -2.26
C LEU A 154 16.62 13.80 -0.83
N THR A 155 17.00 14.68 0.09
CA THR A 155 16.99 14.36 1.53
C THR A 155 15.63 14.70 2.10
N LEU A 156 14.91 13.67 2.57
CA LEU A 156 13.61 13.82 3.19
C LEU A 156 13.81 14.06 4.69
N SER A 157 13.14 15.10 5.21
CA SER A 157 13.09 15.31 6.66
C SER A 157 12.34 14.14 7.28
N SER A 158 12.99 13.46 8.23
CA SER A 158 12.50 12.19 8.79
C SER A 158 11.06 12.29 9.27
N VAL A 159 10.18 11.72 8.47
CA VAL A 159 8.86 11.26 8.87
C VAL A 159 9.10 9.96 9.62
N SER A 160 8.96 10.03 10.93
CA SER A 160 8.90 8.85 11.78
C SER A 160 7.82 7.92 11.22
N PRO A 161 8.04 6.59 11.15
CA PRO A 161 6.95 5.68 10.84
C PRO A 161 5.95 5.76 11.98
N VAL A 162 4.94 6.61 11.85
CA VAL A 162 3.69 6.35 12.53
C VAL A 162 3.19 5.08 11.89
N ALA A 163 3.39 3.96 12.59
CA ALA A 163 2.69 2.74 12.33
C ALA A 163 1.22 3.12 12.17
N SER A 164 0.71 2.98 10.94
CA SER A 164 -0.73 3.02 10.71
C SER A 164 -1.29 1.76 11.35
N THR A 165 -1.49 1.81 12.66
CA THR A 165 -2.44 0.93 13.32
C THR A 165 -3.82 1.41 12.87
N ALA A 166 -4.20 1.00 11.66
CA ALA A 166 -5.60 0.91 11.31
C ALA A 166 -6.21 -0.11 12.28
N ALA A 167 -6.76 0.39 13.39
CA ALA A 167 -7.73 -0.35 14.16
C ALA A 167 -8.84 -0.80 13.19
N PRO A 168 -9.35 -2.04 13.28
CA PRO A 168 -10.53 -2.40 12.54
C PRO A 168 -11.67 -1.54 13.08
N ASP A 169 -12.16 -0.63 12.25
CA ASP A 169 -13.38 0.11 12.52
C ASP A 169 -14.50 -0.93 12.58
N ALA A 170 -14.89 -1.30 13.79
CA ALA A 170 -16.02 -2.18 14.05
C ALA A 170 -17.30 -1.40 13.76
N THR A 171 -17.56 -1.15 12.47
CA THR A 171 -18.88 -0.74 12.00
C THR A 171 -19.80 -1.94 12.22
N THR A 172 -20.57 -1.84 13.29
CA THR A 172 -21.67 -2.74 13.62
C THR A 172 -22.61 -2.81 12.42
N VAL A 173 -22.61 -3.96 11.73
CA VAL A 173 -23.56 -4.30 10.69
C VAL A 173 -24.94 -4.40 11.35
N ALA A 174 -25.77 -3.37 11.17
CA ALA A 174 -27.19 -3.49 11.43
C ALA A 174 -27.78 -4.46 10.39
N THR A 175 -28.24 -5.60 10.89
CA THR A 175 -28.96 -6.63 10.13
C THR A 175 -30.28 -6.06 9.60
N PRO A 176 -30.56 -6.05 8.29
CA PRO A 176 -31.93 -5.85 7.83
C PRO A 176 -32.69 -7.17 7.98
N THR A 177 -33.63 -7.17 8.91
CA THR A 177 -34.61 -8.24 9.10
C THR A 177 -35.50 -8.38 7.86
N THR A 178 -35.46 -9.56 7.25
CA THR A 178 -36.42 -10.05 6.24
C THR A 178 -37.85 -9.94 6.77
N THR A 179 -38.70 -9.21 6.06
CA THR A 179 -40.16 -9.44 6.07
C THR A 179 -40.61 -9.68 4.64
N ALA A 180 -40.95 -10.93 4.34
CA ALA A 180 -41.62 -11.30 3.11
C ALA A 180 -43.06 -10.78 3.14
N GLN A 181 -43.49 -10.05 2.12
CA GLN A 181 -44.91 -9.92 1.82
C GLN A 181 -45.13 -9.98 0.30
N SER A 182 -45.67 -11.11 -0.13
CA SER A 182 -46.31 -11.28 -1.43
C SER A 182 -47.57 -10.43 -1.50
N SER A 183 -47.70 -9.63 -2.56
CA SER A 183 -49.01 -9.31 -3.14
C SER A 183 -48.83 -8.98 -4.62
N VAL A 184 -49.20 -9.96 -5.43
CA VAL A 184 -49.42 -9.87 -6.87
C VAL A 184 -50.47 -8.81 -7.20
N SER A 185 -50.26 -8.07 -8.29
CA SER A 185 -51.33 -7.42 -9.04
C SER A 185 -51.02 -7.41 -10.54
N PRO A 186 -52.03 -7.68 -11.40
CA PRO A 186 -51.82 -8.12 -12.78
C PRO A 186 -51.68 -6.95 -13.76
N LEU A 187 -50.75 -7.06 -14.71
CA LEU A 187 -50.81 -6.26 -15.93
C LEU A 187 -51.71 -6.94 -16.96
N SER A 188 -52.78 -6.23 -17.30
CA SER A 188 -53.74 -6.54 -18.36
C SER A 188 -53.07 -6.59 -19.73
N MET A 189 -53.44 -7.60 -20.50
CA MET A 189 -53.07 -7.76 -21.91
C MET A 189 -53.74 -6.71 -22.80
N SER A 190 -53.01 -6.26 -23.82
CA SER A 190 -53.61 -5.85 -25.09
C SER A 190 -52.67 -6.31 -26.20
N GLY A 191 -53.15 -7.27 -26.99
CA GLY A 191 -52.35 -8.01 -27.96
C GLY A 191 -52.14 -7.27 -29.28
N VAL A 192 -51.09 -7.69 -29.99
CA VAL A 192 -50.99 -7.63 -31.44
C VAL A 192 -50.25 -8.89 -31.88
N SER A 193 -50.97 -9.78 -32.56
CA SER A 193 -50.45 -10.97 -33.25
C SER A 193 -49.82 -10.58 -34.57
N ILE A 194 -48.58 -10.98 -34.85
CA ILE A 194 -48.02 -11.07 -36.22
C ILE A 194 -47.11 -12.31 -36.34
N ILE A 195 -47.70 -13.35 -36.95
CA ILE A 195 -47.21 -14.40 -37.86
C ILE A 195 -45.82 -15.08 -37.66
N VAL A 196 -45.91 -16.40 -37.52
CA VAL A 196 -44.87 -17.43 -37.56
C VAL A 196 -44.33 -17.62 -38.98
N GLY A 197 -43.02 -17.48 -39.15
CA GLY A 197 -42.28 -17.92 -40.34
C GLY A 197 -41.31 -19.03 -39.98
N VAL A 198 -41.64 -20.27 -40.34
CA VAL A 198 -40.80 -21.46 -40.21
C VAL A 198 -39.71 -21.42 -41.30
N MET A 199 -38.43 -21.38 -40.92
CA MET A 199 -37.34 -21.79 -41.81
C MET A 199 -36.78 -23.13 -41.33
N THR A 200 -37.19 -24.18 -42.04
CA THR A 200 -36.58 -25.51 -42.01
C THR A 200 -35.19 -25.46 -42.65
N ALA A 201 -34.20 -25.97 -41.91
CA ALA A 201 -32.88 -26.29 -42.41
C ALA A 201 -32.94 -27.41 -43.46
N ALA A 202 -32.28 -27.22 -44.60
CA ALA A 202 -32.00 -28.28 -45.57
C ALA A 202 -30.50 -28.57 -45.56
N PHE A 203 -30.17 -29.75 -45.06
CA PHE A 203 -28.90 -30.43 -45.19
C PHE A 203 -28.96 -31.26 -46.48
N THR A 204 -28.02 -31.07 -47.42
CA THR A 204 -27.74 -32.12 -48.43
C THR A 204 -26.29 -32.05 -48.89
N LEU A 205 -25.61 -33.19 -48.66
CA LEU A 205 -24.36 -33.73 -49.20
C LEU A 205 -23.07 -32.92 -49.03
#